data_AF-A0A524H4J0-F1
#
_entry.id   AF-A0A524H4J0-F1
#
_cell.length_a   1.000
_cell.length_b   1.000
_cell.length_c   1.000
_cell.angle_alpha   90.00
_cell.angle_beta   90.00
_cell.angle_gamma   90.00
#
_symmetry.space_group_name_H-M   'P 1'
#
loop_
_entity.id
_entity.type
_entity.pdbx_description
1 polymer ?
#
loop_
_entity_poly.entity_id
_entity_poly.type
_entity_poly.pdbx_seq_one_letter_code
_entity_poly.pdbx_strand_id
1 'polypeptide(L)' 'MPLTLPPLPTAELVALGGALMFDRVLSGNRDISCATCHHPARNTGDGLSFSIGTGGTGAGAARHLGT' A
#
# COMPACT_ATOMS: atom_id res chain seq x y z
N MET A 1 8.61 -8.50 -24.29
CA MET A 1 7.31 -9.14 -24.04
C MET A 1 6.25 -8.36 -24.80
N PRO A 2 5.40 -8.97 -25.63
CA PRO A 2 4.26 -8.24 -26.15
C PRO A 2 3.36 -7.88 -24.96
N LEU A 3 3.03 -6.60 -24.82
CA LEU A 3 2.14 -6.10 -23.76
C LEU A 3 0.70 -6.35 -24.21
N THR A 4 0.22 -7.58 -24.07
CA THR A 4 -1.24 -7.83 -24.11
C THR A 4 -1.78 -7.54 -22.72
N LEU A 5 -2.77 -6.63 -22.63
CA LEU A 5 -3.41 -6.32 -21.36
C LEU A 5 -4.18 -7.54 -20.84
N PRO A 6 -4.16 -7.79 -19.52
CA PRO A 6 -5.04 -8.79 -18.92
C PRO A 6 -6.52 -8.36 -19.08
N PRO A 7 -7.46 -9.30 -18.96
CA PRO A 7 -8.88 -8.97 -18.88
C PRO A 7 -9.15 -8.04 -17.69
N LEU A 8 -10.10 -7.13 -17.87
CA LEU A 8 -10.50 -6.21 -16.81
C LEU A 8 -11.16 -6.96 -15.65
N PRO A 9 -10.89 -6.57 -14.38
CA PRO A 9 -11.55 -7.14 -13.22
C PRO A 9 -13.03 -6.75 -13.15
N THR A 10 -13.84 -7.54 -12.44
CA THR A 10 -15.24 -7.19 -12.15
C THR A 10 -15.33 -6.04 -11.15
N ALA A 11 -16.49 -5.38 -11.09
CA ALA A 11 -16.71 -4.29 -10.14
C ALA A 11 -16.54 -4.73 -8.67
N GLU A 12 -16.96 -5.95 -8.35
CA GLU A 12 -16.83 -6.54 -7.02
C GLU A 12 -15.36 -6.76 -6.64
N LEU A 13 -14.54 -7.24 -7.60
CA LEU A 13 -13.09 -7.38 -7.39
C LEU A 13 -12.40 -6.03 -7.22
N VAL A 14 -12.81 -5.01 -7.98
CA VAL A 14 -12.28 -3.64 -7.82
C VAL A 14 -12.63 -3.08 -6.44
N ALA A 15 -13.88 -3.25 -5.99
CA ALA A 15 -14.32 -2.80 -4.67
C ALA A 15 -13.56 -3.51 -3.53
N LEU A 16 -13.43 -4.84 -3.62
CA LEU A 16 -12.67 -5.63 -2.65
C LEU A 16 -11.20 -5.22 -2.61
N GLY A 17 -10.55 -5.09 -3.78
CA GLY A 17 -9.16 -4.66 -3.88
C GLY A 17 -8.96 -3.26 -3.31
N GLY A 18 -9.89 -2.34 -3.58
CA GLY A 18 -9.91 -1.00 -3.01
C GLY A 18 -9.94 -1.02 -1.48
N ALA A 19 -10.80 -1.85 -0.87
CA ALA A 19 -10.85 -1.99 0.58
C ALA A 19 -9.55 -2.58 1.16
N LEU A 20 -9.07 -3.68 0.59
CA LEU A 20 -7.87 -4.39 1.07
C LEU A 20 -6.59 -3.56 0.95
N MET A 21 -6.50 -2.65 -0.02
CA MET A 21 -5.34 -1.76 -0.18
C MET A 21 -5.09 -0.92 1.07
N PHE A 22 -6.16 -0.49 1.75
CA PHE A 22 -6.08 0.32 2.96
C PHE A 22 -6.14 -0.50 4.25
N ASP A 23 -6.58 -1.75 4.19
CA ASP A 23 -6.75 -2.61 5.36
C ASP A 23 -5.42 -3.20 5.84
N ARG A 24 -5.17 -3.10 7.15
CA ARG A 24 -3.97 -3.64 7.81
C ARG A 24 -4.10 -5.12 8.14
N VAL A 25 -5.29 -5.72 8.00
CA VAL A 25 -5.55 -7.13 8.30
C VAL A 25 -4.62 -8.09 7.55
N LEU A 26 -4.12 -7.68 6.38
CA LEU A 26 -3.19 -8.47 5.56
C LEU A 26 -1.75 -8.45 6.09
N SER A 27 -1.38 -7.54 6.99
CA SER A 27 -0.06 -7.54 7.64
C SER A 27 -0.08 -8.44 8.87
N GLY A 28 0.99 -9.24 9.06
CA GLY A 28 1.02 -10.25 10.13
C GLY A 28 0.83 -9.69 11.54
N ASN A 29 1.38 -8.49 11.81
CA ASN A 29 1.24 -7.77 13.08
C ASN A 29 0.19 -6.63 13.02
N ARG A 30 -0.55 -6.49 11.92
CA ARG A 30 -1.67 -5.54 11.73
C ARG A 30 -1.30 -4.06 11.87
N ASP A 31 -0.06 -3.68 11.59
CA ASP A 31 0.42 -2.30 11.73
C ASP A 31 0.56 -1.53 10.41
N ILE A 32 0.56 -2.21 9.26
CA ILE A 32 0.68 -1.59 7.92
C ILE A 32 -0.31 -2.17 6.91
N SER A 33 -0.61 -1.39 5.87
CA SER A 33 -1.34 -1.84 4.68
C SER A 33 -0.55 -1.43 3.43
N CYS A 34 -1.03 -1.79 2.24
CA CYS A 34 -0.43 -1.33 0.99
C CYS A 34 -0.39 0.21 0.93
N ALA A 35 -1.43 0.87 1.47
CA ALA A 35 -1.55 2.33 1.54
C ALA A 35 -0.48 3.01 2.37
N THR A 36 0.17 2.30 3.30
CA THR A 36 1.24 2.87 4.12
C THR A 36 2.38 3.40 3.25
N CYS A 37 2.75 2.64 2.21
CA CYS A 37 3.83 3.01 1.28
C CYS A 37 3.32 3.52 -0.07
N HIS A 38 2.12 3.11 -0.52
CA HIS A 38 1.57 3.44 -1.84
C HIS A 38 0.34 4.37 -1.80
N HIS A 39 0.31 5.34 -0.90
CA HIS A 39 -0.87 6.18 -0.73
C HIS A 39 -1.22 6.98 -2.02
N PRO A 40 -2.45 6.93 -2.55
CA PRO A 40 -2.81 7.61 -3.80
C PRO A 40 -2.61 9.13 -3.78
N ALA A 41 -2.92 9.78 -2.65
CA ALA A 41 -2.68 11.22 -2.46
C ALA A 41 -1.18 11.62 -2.44
N ARG A 42 -0.26 10.64 -2.46
CA ARG A 42 1.20 10.84 -2.50
C ARG A 42 1.81 10.22 -3.75
N ASN A 43 1.07 10.26 -4.86
CA ASN A 43 1.50 9.71 -6.15
C ASN A 43 1.91 8.23 -6.06
N THR A 44 1.21 7.47 -5.23
CA THR A 44 1.46 6.03 -4.97
C THR A 44 2.85 5.72 -4.40
N GLY A 45 3.49 6.68 -3.73
CA GLY A 45 4.75 6.50 -3.01
C GLY A 45 4.71 7.07 -1.59
N ASP A 46 5.78 6.85 -0.84
CA ASP A 46 5.96 7.39 0.52
C ASP A 46 7.00 8.51 0.59
N GLY A 47 7.78 8.74 -0.46
CA GLY A 47 8.79 9.81 -0.49
C GLY A 47 10.05 9.47 0.31
N LEU A 48 10.31 8.20 0.61
CA LEU A 48 11.55 7.72 1.21
C LEU A 48 12.44 7.08 0.14
N SER A 49 13.76 7.05 0.38
CA SER A 49 14.69 6.28 -0.47
C SER A 49 14.41 4.77 -0.38
N PHE A 50 14.04 4.31 0.82
CA PHE A 50 13.58 2.95 1.09
C PHE A 50 12.37 2.99 2.01
N SER A 51 11.32 2.29 1.63
CA SER A 51 10.11 2.18 2.46
C SER A 51 10.39 1.46 3.76
N ILE A 52 9.74 1.93 4.83
CA ILE A 52 9.81 1.33 6.16
C ILE A 52 8.59 0.41 6.34
N GLY A 53 8.86 -0.89 6.49
CA GLY A 53 7.85 -1.94 6.68
C GLY A 53 7.19 -1.90 8.07
N THR A 54 7.03 -3.07 8.68
CA THR A 54 6.43 -3.20 10.01
C THR A 54 7.26 -2.48 11.09
N GLY A 55 6.64 -2.11 12.20
CA GLY A 55 7.27 -1.43 13.33
C GLY A 55 7.52 0.06 13.12
N GLY A 56 7.26 0.62 11.93
CA GLY A 56 7.41 2.04 11.66
C GLY A 56 6.21 2.89 12.11
N THR A 57 6.48 4.13 12.51
CA THR A 57 5.47 5.13 12.89
C THR A 57 5.49 6.31 11.94
N GLY A 58 4.39 7.07 11.86
CA GLY A 58 4.25 8.16 10.88
C GLY A 58 3.90 7.67 9.47
N ALA A 59 3.80 8.61 8.54
CA ALA A 59 3.36 8.37 7.16
C ALA A 59 4.11 9.24 6.15
N GLY A 60 4.26 8.74 4.93
CA GLY A 60 5.02 9.42 3.88
C GLY A 60 6.46 9.71 4.33
N ALA A 61 6.99 10.87 3.94
CA ALA A 61 8.37 11.26 4.25
C ALA A 61 8.64 11.45 5.76
N ALA A 62 7.58 11.56 6.58
CA ALA A 62 7.69 11.62 8.04
C ALA A 62 7.69 10.24 8.72
N ARG A 63 7.54 9.15 7.94
CA ARG A 63 7.60 7.79 8.46
C ARG A 63 9.02 7.47 8.91
N HIS A 64 9.16 6.92 10.10
CA HIS A 64 10.44 6.54 10.70
C HIS A 64 10.33 5.18 11.39
N LEU A 65 11.47 4.52 11.59
CA LEU A 65 11.52 3.27 12.34
C LEU A 65 11.05 3.55 13.78
N GLY A 66 10.15 2.71 14.29
CA GLY A 66 9.83 2.71 15.71
C GLY A 66 11.06 2.31 16.50
N THR A 67 11.20 2.90 17.68
CA THR A 67 12.22 2.53 18.67
C THR A 67 12.00 1.13 19.20
#